data_AF-A0A7X0XEU2-F1
#
_entry.id   AF-A0A7X0XEU2-F1
#
_cell.length_a   1.000
_cell.length_b   1.000
_cell.length_c   1.000
_cell.angle_alpha   90.00
_cell.angle_beta   90.00
_cell.angle_gamma   90.00
#
_symmetry.space_group_name_H-M   'P 1'
#
loop_
_entity.id
_entity.type
_entity.pdbx_description
1 polymer ?
#
loop_
_entity_poly.entity_id
_entity_poly.type
_entity_poly.pdbx_seq_one_letter_code
_entity_poly.pdbx_strand_id
1 'polypeptide(L)' 'MIHPASTTHQQLSAEEQKEAGVKPETIRVSIGIENVDDIIADLAQALDSI' A
#
# COMPACT_ATOMS: atom_id res chain seq x y z
N MET A 1 3.38 4.91 -2.73
CA MET A 1 2.73 3.90 -1.86
C MET A 1 1.88 4.59 -0.80
N ILE A 2 0.74 4.03 -0.39
CA ILE A 2 -0.04 4.56 0.75
C ILE A 2 -0.45 3.44 1.70
N HIS A 3 -0.60 3.77 2.99
CA HIS A 3 -1.17 2.90 4.00
C HIS A 3 -2.66 3.26 4.20
N PRO A 4 -3.62 2.53 3.61
CA PRO A 4 -5.02 2.97 3.56
C PRO A 4 -5.63 3.10 4.95
N ALA A 5 -5.30 2.20 5.88
CA ALA A 5 -5.79 2.22 7.26
C ALA A 5 -5.38 3.49 8.03
N SER A 6 -4.25 4.13 7.71
CA SER A 6 -3.80 5.38 8.35
C SER A 6 -3.94 6.63 7.47
N THR A 7 -4.49 6.49 6.27
CA THR A 7 -4.65 7.62 5.33
C THR A 7 -6.09 7.72 4.84
N THR A 8 -6.44 7.04 3.75
CA THR A 8 -7.73 7.19 3.07
C THR A 8 -8.91 6.54 3.81
N HIS A 9 -8.65 5.55 4.66
CA HIS A 9 -9.66 4.80 5.41
C HIS A 9 -9.57 5.07 6.92
N GLN A 10 -8.77 6.06 7.34
CA GLN A 10 -8.55 6.38 8.75
C GLN A 10 -9.84 6.76 9.52
N GLN A 11 -10.87 7.17 8.80
CA GLN A 11 -12.18 7.55 9.37
C GLN A 11 -13.07 6.35 9.69
N LEU A 12 -12.73 5.16 9.18
CA LEU A 12 -13.45 3.92 9.44
C LEU A 12 -12.91 3.24 10.70
N SER A 13 -13.79 2.59 11.45
CA SER A 13 -13.39 1.73 12.57
C SER A 13 -12.57 0.54 12.06
N ALA A 14 -11.76 -0.09 12.93
CA ALA A 14 -10.93 -1.23 12.52
C ALA A 14 -11.75 -2.41 11.94
N GLU A 15 -12.98 -2.61 12.45
CA GLU A 15 -13.93 -3.60 11.94
C GLU A 15 -14.43 -3.23 10.54
N GLU A 16 -14.80 -1.98 10.31
CA GLU A 16 -15.25 -1.48 9.00
C GLU A 16 -14.12 -1.49 7.95
N GLN A 17 -12.88 -1.17 8.37
CA GLN A 17 -11.71 -1.31 7.50
C GLN A 17 -11.51 -2.76 7.06
N LYS A 18 -11.65 -3.70 8.01
CA LYS A 18 -11.51 -5.14 7.74
C LYS A 18 -12.61 -5.65 6.82
N GLU A 19 -13.85 -5.20 6.99
CA GLU A 19 -14.96 -5.51 6.07
C GLU A 19 -14.74 -4.94 4.66
N ALA A 20 -14.13 -3.75 4.56
CA ALA A 20 -13.71 -3.15 3.28
C ALA A 20 -12.46 -3.82 2.67
N GLY A 21 -11.93 -4.87 3.28
CA GLY A 21 -10.74 -5.58 2.80
C GLY A 21 -9.41 -4.86 3.09
N VAL A 22 -9.43 -3.80 3.90
CA VAL A 22 -8.25 -3.05 4.33
C VAL A 22 -7.74 -3.64 5.65
N LYS A 23 -6.61 -4.35 5.60
CA LYS A 23 -5.90 -4.78 6.82
C LYS A 23 -4.95 -3.68 7.28
N PRO A 24 -4.59 -3.65 8.58
CA PRO A 24 -3.62 -2.69 9.11
C PRO A 24 -2.18 -2.91 8.60
N GLU A 25 -1.92 -3.96 7.82
CA GLU A 25 -0.65 -4.22 7.13
C GLU A 25 -0.75 -3.97 5.61
N THR A 26 -1.92 -3.54 5.12
CA THR A 26 -2.14 -3.35 3.68
C THR A 26 -1.40 -2.11 3.18
N ILE A 27 -0.49 -2.32 2.23
CA ILE A 27 0.11 -1.25 1.44
C ILE A 27 -0.54 -1.23 0.06
N ARG A 28 -1.06 -0.06 -0.35
CA ARG A 28 -1.57 0.15 -1.71
C ARG A 28 -0.52 0.86 -2.55
N VAL A 29 -0.17 0.26 -3.68
CA VAL A 29 0.75 0.84 -4.67
C VAL A 29 -0.05 1.15 -5.94
N SER A 30 0.05 2.40 -6.41
CA SER A 30 -0.49 2.80 -7.71
C SER A 30 0.65 2.69 -8.71
N ILE A 31 0.50 1.81 -9.69
CA ILE A 31 1.50 1.60 -10.75
C ILE A 31 1.19 2.59 -11.88
N GLY A 32 2.17 3.44 -12.22
CA GLY A 32 2.06 4.39 -13.32
C GLY A 32 2.36 3.75 -14.68
N ILE A 33 2.76 4.57 -15.65
CA ILE A 33 3.15 4.14 -17.01
C ILE A 33 4.67 4.08 -17.18
N GLU A 34 5.40 4.05 -16.07
CA GLU A 34 6.85 3.95 -16.03
C GLU A 34 7.34 2.58 -16.55
N ASN A 35 8.66 2.47 -16.73
CA ASN A 35 9.27 1.23 -17.17
C ASN A 35 9.13 0.15 -16.10
N VAL A 36 8.79 -1.07 -16.52
CA VAL A 36 8.47 -2.16 -15.59
C VAL A 36 9.68 -2.55 -14.74
N ASP A 37 10.87 -2.57 -15.34
CA ASP A 37 12.11 -2.94 -14.65
C ASP A 37 12.48 -1.93 -13.56
N ASP A 38 12.25 -0.63 -13.80
CA ASP A 38 12.51 0.43 -12.82
C ASP A 38 11.56 0.30 -11.61
N ILE A 39 10.26 0.03 -11.87
CA ILE A 39 9.27 -0.19 -10.80
C ILE A 39 9.64 -1.42 -9.96
N ILE A 40 10.06 -2.51 -10.59
CA ILE A 40 10.45 -3.73 -9.88
C ILE A 40 11.71 -3.47 -9.04
N ALA A 41 12.70 -2.77 -9.59
CA ALA A 41 13.93 -2.44 -8.88
C ALA A 41 13.66 -1.54 -7.65
N ASP A 42 12.81 -0.53 -7.81
CA ASP A 42 12.44 0.39 -6.72
C ASP A 42 11.70 -0.35 -5.59
N LEU A 43 10.74 -1.23 -5.95
CA LEU A 43 10.04 -2.06 -4.97
C LEU A 43 10.97 -3.06 -4.29
N ALA A 44 11.90 -3.68 -5.01
CA ALA A 44 12.88 -4.60 -4.44
C ALA A 44 13.80 -3.91 -3.45
N GLN A 45 14.34 -2.73 -3.80
CA GLN A 45 15.17 -1.92 -2.90
C GLN A 45 14.40 -1.50 -1.64
N ALA A 46 13.16 -1.04 -1.81
CA ALA A 46 12.33 -0.59 -0.70
C ALA A 46 11.99 -1.73 0.27
N LEU A 47 11.76 -2.95 -0.23
CA LEU A 47 11.49 -4.12 0.60
C LEU A 47 12.73 -4.70 1.30
N ASP A 48 13.91 -4.60 0.68
CA ASP A 48 15.18 -5.02 1.30
C ASP A 48 15.59 -4.10 2.48
N SER A 49 15.11 -2.85 2.47
CA SER A 49 15.43 -1.84 3.48
C SER A 49 14.53 -1.88 4.74
N ILE A 50 13.65 -2.88 4.88
CA ILE A 50 12.68 -3.06 5.97
C ILE A 50 13.12 -4.20 6.88
#